data_AF-A0A812EH01-F1
#
_entry.id   AF-A0A812EH01-F1
#
_cell.length_a   1.000
_cell.length_b   1.000
_cell.length_c   1.000
_cell.angle_alpha   90.00
_cell.angle_beta   90.00
_cell.angle_gamma   90.00
#
_symmetry.space_group_name_H-M   'P 1'
#
loop_
_entity.id
_entity.type
_entity.pdbx_description
1 polymer ?
#
loop_
_entity_poly.entity_id
_entity_poly.type
_entity_poly.pdbx_seq_one_letter_code
_entity_poly.pdbx_strand_id
1 'polypeptide(L)'
;MYKQFTRLKKKNPNAKTLLAVGGWSMASQPFTAMVRSKESRRDFIIHAIRYLRTHNFDGLDLDWEYPANRGSPPEDKQRFVELVKSFFLSVRLCFFLLPFFFFLSFFLSFFIFYLILSVFLSFYFLSFFLSLFLSFFLSFFLRTCSCSSSVFTYLIIY
;
A
#
# COMPACT_ATOMS: atom_id res chain seq x y z
N MET A 1 -8.71 11.76 19.77
CA MET A 1 -7.70 12.61 19.10
C MET A 1 -7.55 12.30 17.60
N TYR A 2 -7.06 11.11 17.18
CA TYR A 2 -6.80 10.82 15.75
C TYR A 2 -8.00 10.98 14.79
N LYS A 3 -9.21 10.59 15.22
CA LYS A 3 -10.42 10.79 14.40
C LYS A 3 -10.71 12.27 14.08
N GLN A 4 -10.33 13.21 14.95
CA GLN A 4 -10.51 14.64 14.66
C GLN A 4 -9.51 15.10 13.61
N PHE A 5 -8.25 14.68 13.75
CA PHE A 5 -7.18 14.99 12.80
C PHE A 5 -7.47 14.45 11.39
N THR A 6 -7.80 13.16 11.27
CA THR A 6 -8.08 12.56 9.95
C THR A 6 -9.39 13.06 9.33
N ARG A 7 -10.32 13.61 10.12
CA ARG A 7 -11.53 14.29 9.62
C ARG A 7 -11.25 15.63 8.96
N LEU A 8 -10.07 16.25 9.15
CA LEU A 8 -9.70 17.47 8.44
C LEU A 8 -9.68 17.26 6.91
N LYS A 9 -9.46 16.02 6.45
CA LYS A 9 -9.58 15.64 5.04
C LYS A 9 -10.97 15.86 4.45
N LYS A 10 -12.03 15.93 5.28
CA LYS A 10 -13.38 16.30 4.80
C LYS A 10 -13.45 17.76 4.34
N LYS A 11 -12.62 18.63 4.91
CA LYS A 11 -12.53 20.05 4.51
C LYS A 11 -11.59 20.25 3.33
N ASN A 12 -10.49 19.50 3.29
CA ASN A 12 -9.55 19.51 2.19
C ASN A 12 -9.24 18.06 1.75
N PRO A 13 -9.94 17.53 0.72
CA PRO A 13 -9.72 16.17 0.22
C PRO A 13 -8.30 15.90 -0.30
N ASN A 14 -7.54 16.94 -0.64
CA ASN A 14 -6.16 16.83 -1.10
C ASN A 14 -5.15 16.71 0.05
N ALA A 15 -5.56 17.06 1.28
CA ALA A 15 -4.68 16.95 2.44
C ALA A 15 -4.35 15.47 2.75
N LYS A 16 -3.07 15.21 3.04
CA LYS A 16 -2.58 13.90 3.48
C LYS A 16 -2.27 13.95 4.96
N THR A 17 -2.66 12.90 5.66
CA THR A 17 -2.44 12.74 7.09
C THR A 17 -1.49 11.58 7.31
N LEU A 18 -0.33 11.87 7.91
CA LEU A 18 0.69 10.88 8.22
C LEU A 18 0.73 10.64 9.72
N LEU A 19 1.06 9.41 10.12
CA LEU A 19 1.34 9.07 11.51
C LEU A 19 2.85 8.98 11.71
N ALA A 20 3.41 9.88 12.52
CA ALA A 20 4.82 9.82 12.90
C ALA A 20 5.05 8.79 14.02
N VAL A 21 6.08 7.97 13.87
CA VAL A 21 6.54 7.00 14.87
C VAL A 21 8.00 7.29 15.15
N GLY A 22 8.30 7.76 16.37
CA GLY A 22 9.65 8.06 16.80
C GLY A 22 9.76 9.35 17.58
N GLY A 23 10.71 10.19 17.15
CA GLY A 23 11.09 11.43 17.79
C GLY A 23 12.19 11.25 18.84
N TRP A 24 12.85 12.37 19.15
CA TRP A 24 14.03 12.45 20.02
C TRP A 24 13.93 11.65 21.33
N SER A 25 12.78 11.73 22.01
CA SER A 25 12.53 11.12 23.33
C SER A 25 12.36 9.60 23.30
N MET A 26 12.07 9.00 22.14
CA MET A 26 11.87 7.54 22.03
C MET A 26 13.19 6.76 22.09
N ALA A 27 14.31 7.43 21.82
CA ALA A 27 15.65 6.85 21.71
C ALA A 27 15.76 5.72 20.66
N SER A 28 16.97 5.21 20.41
CA SER A 28 17.20 4.24 19.34
C SER A 28 16.87 2.79 19.69
N GLN A 29 16.82 2.43 20.98
CA GLN A 29 16.69 1.02 21.41
C GLN A 29 15.44 0.30 20.85
N PRO A 30 14.23 0.89 20.88
CA PRO A 30 13.04 0.25 20.31
C PRO A 30 13.16 0.03 18.80
N PHE A 31 13.77 0.98 18.09
CA PHE A 31 13.99 0.88 16.65
C PHE A 31 15.00 -0.22 16.30
N THR A 32 16.12 -0.26 17.01
CA THR A 32 17.13 -1.33 16.87
C THR A 32 16.51 -2.71 17.08
N ALA A 33 15.66 -2.88 18.10
CA ALA A 33 14.95 -4.13 18.34
C ALA A 33 13.99 -4.49 17.19
N MET A 34 13.26 -3.51 16.65
CA MET A 34 12.32 -3.70 15.54
C MET A 34 13.00 -4.03 14.21
N VAL A 35 14.19 -3.48 13.93
CA VAL A 35 14.90 -3.74 12.66
C VAL A 35 15.79 -4.98 12.70
N ARG A 36 16.01 -5.57 13.88
CA ARG A 36 17.00 -6.63 14.14
C ARG A 36 16.84 -7.86 13.26
N SER A 37 15.62 -8.29 12.98
CA SER A 37 15.34 -9.49 12.18
C SER A 37 14.32 -9.24 11.08
N LYS A 38 14.23 -10.17 10.12
CA LYS A 38 13.24 -10.07 9.04
C LYS A 38 11.81 -10.19 9.57
N GLU A 39 11.62 -11.03 10.58
CA GLU A 39 10.34 -11.32 11.23
C GLU A 39 9.85 -10.09 12.01
N SER A 40 10.71 -9.48 12.83
CA SER A 40 10.38 -8.26 13.57
C SER A 40 10.02 -7.08 12.65
N ARG A 41 10.76 -6.89 11.55
CA ARG A 41 10.41 -5.91 10.52
C ARG A 41 9.06 -6.22 9.88
N ARG A 42 8.81 -7.49 9.54
CA ARG A 42 7.53 -7.91 8.94
C ARG A 42 6.36 -7.64 9.90
N ASP A 43 6.50 -7.99 11.17
CA ASP A 43 5.46 -7.77 12.17
C ASP A 43 5.17 -6.29 12.37
N PHE A 44 6.22 -5.45 12.42
CA PHE A 44 6.08 -4.00 12.45
C PHE A 44 5.31 -3.49 11.22
N ILE A 45 5.68 -3.91 10.00
CA ILE A 45 5.02 -3.50 8.76
C ILE A 45 3.53 -3.89 8.78
N ILE A 46 3.21 -5.12 9.17
CA ILE A 46 1.83 -5.62 9.23
C ILE A 46 1.00 -4.80 10.23
N HIS A 47 1.55 -4.59 11.44
CA HIS A 47 0.87 -3.82 12.46
C HIS A 47 0.71 -2.35 12.07
N ALA A 48 1.74 -1.73 11.50
CA ALA A 48 1.68 -0.35 11.02
C ALA A 48 0.60 -0.19 9.94
N ILE A 49 0.59 -1.03 8.90
CA ILE A 49 -0.43 -0.99 7.84
C ILE A 49 -1.84 -1.16 8.42
N ARG A 50 -2.02 -2.12 9.33
CA ARG A 50 -3.32 -2.35 9.99
C ARG A 50 -3.75 -1.10 10.79
N TYR A 51 -2.84 -0.54 11.58
CA TYR A 51 -3.11 0.62 12.44
C TYR A 51 -3.48 1.86 11.61
N LEU A 52 -2.72 2.14 10.54
CA LEU A 52 -3.00 3.26 9.63
C LEU A 52 -4.39 3.14 9.00
N ARG A 53 -4.77 1.94 8.56
CA ARG A 53 -6.10 1.68 7.99
C ARG A 53 -7.21 1.86 9.01
N THR A 54 -7.06 1.31 10.21
CA THR A 54 -8.04 1.44 11.29
C THR A 54 -8.29 2.90 11.68
N HIS A 55 -7.27 3.75 11.58
CA HIS A 55 -7.36 5.16 11.97
C HIS A 55 -7.49 6.15 10.80
N ASN A 56 -7.57 5.66 9.57
CA ASN A 56 -7.76 6.43 8.34
C ASN A 56 -6.61 7.42 8.02
N PHE A 57 -5.37 7.03 8.33
CA PHE A 57 -4.15 7.73 7.92
C PHE A 57 -3.75 7.35 6.49
N ASP A 58 -3.11 8.27 5.78
CA ASP A 58 -2.68 8.09 4.39
C ASP A 58 -1.24 7.55 4.28
N GLY A 59 -0.47 7.60 5.38
CA GLY A 59 0.89 7.10 5.40
C GLY A 59 1.54 7.10 6.78
N LEU A 60 2.75 6.57 6.82
CA LEU A 60 3.61 6.48 7.99
C LEU A 60 4.79 7.41 7.80
N ASP A 61 5.16 8.11 8.87
CA ASP A 61 6.40 8.87 8.96
C ASP A 61 7.29 8.19 10.03
N LEU A 62 8.51 7.81 9.66
CA LEU A 62 9.43 7.05 10.51
C LEU A 62 10.53 7.99 10.97
N ASP A 63 10.35 8.54 12.17
CA ASP A 63 11.21 9.55 12.76
C ASP A 63 12.25 8.92 13.70
N TRP A 64 13.09 8.05 13.16
CA TRP A 64 14.16 7.42 13.92
C TRP A 64 15.41 8.30 13.94
N GLU A 65 15.72 8.82 15.13
CA GLU A 65 16.85 9.72 15.35
C GLU A 65 17.94 9.07 16.25
N TYR A 66 18.98 8.43 15.73
CA TYR A 66 19.21 8.11 14.32
C TYR A 66 19.76 6.68 14.20
N PRO A 67 19.52 5.97 13.09
CA PRO A 67 20.17 4.68 12.85
C PRO A 67 21.70 4.84 12.85
N ALA A 68 22.41 3.89 13.45
CA ALA A 68 23.85 3.93 13.70
C ALA A 68 24.33 5.07 14.64
N ASN A 69 23.43 5.73 15.37
CA ASN A 69 23.77 6.74 16.37
C ASN A 69 22.87 6.61 17.63
N ARG A 70 23.22 7.34 18.70
CA ARG A 70 22.45 7.41 19.97
C ARG A 70 22.14 6.01 20.56
N GLY A 71 23.13 5.13 20.51
CA GLY A 71 23.02 3.75 21.01
C GLY A 71 22.51 2.73 19.98
N SER A 72 22.26 3.13 18.73
CA SER A 72 22.03 2.21 17.61
C SER A 72 23.37 1.71 17.04
N PRO A 73 23.56 0.40 16.84
CA PRO A 73 24.77 -0.17 16.26
C PRO A 73 24.92 0.16 14.76
N PRO A 74 26.13 0.13 14.19
CA PRO A 74 26.37 0.58 12.81
C PRO A 74 25.62 -0.23 11.74
N GLU A 75 25.31 -1.50 12.01
CA GLU A 75 24.57 -2.37 11.08
C GLU A 75 23.11 -1.92 10.89
N ASP A 76 22.56 -1.17 11.83
CA ASP A 76 21.18 -0.66 11.74
C ASP A 76 20.98 0.30 10.58
N LYS A 77 22.05 0.91 10.06
CA LYS A 77 22.00 1.66 8.80
C LYS A 77 21.48 0.79 7.65
N GLN A 78 21.99 -0.43 7.53
CA GLN A 78 21.55 -1.37 6.48
C GLN A 78 20.16 -1.94 6.79
N ARG A 79 19.90 -2.28 8.06
CA ARG A 79 18.59 -2.82 8.47
C ARG A 79 17.46 -1.81 8.29
N PHE A 80 17.72 -0.52 8.48
CA PHE A 80 16.77 0.54 8.18
C PHE A 80 16.43 0.59 6.69
N VAL A 81 17.42 0.46 5.81
CA VAL A 81 17.18 0.36 4.35
C VAL A 81 16.33 -0.87 4.01
N GLU A 82 16.59 -2.01 4.65
CA GLU A 82 15.78 -3.22 4.47
C GLU A 82 14.33 -3.03 4.93
N LEU A 83 14.12 -2.33 6.04
CA LEU A 83 12.80 -1.97 6.54
C LEU A 83 12.04 -1.12 5.52
N VAL A 84 12.64 -0.02 5.04
CA VAL A 84 12.00 0.89 4.08
C VAL A 84 11.66 0.17 2.78
N LYS A 85 12.57 -0.65 2.25
CA LYS A 85 12.32 -1.49 1.08
C LYS A 85 11.14 -2.44 1.30
N SER A 86 11.12 -3.15 2.42
CA SER A 86 10.07 -4.12 2.75
C SER A 86 8.71 -3.45 2.95
N PHE A 87 8.69 -2.26 3.58
CA PHE A 87 7.48 -1.47 3.77
C PHE A 87 6.92 -1.01 2.42
N PHE A 88 7.76 -0.45 1.54
CA PHE A 88 7.34 0.00 0.20
C PHE A 88 6.76 -1.14 -0.64
N LEU A 89 7.40 -2.31 -0.65
CA LEU A 89 6.90 -3.50 -1.34
C LEU A 89 5.54 -3.95 -0.78
N SER A 90 5.38 -3.95 0.55
CA SER A 90 4.14 -4.39 1.20
C SER A 90 2.97 -3.45 0.89
N VAL A 91 3.19 -2.14 0.89
CA VAL A 91 2.16 -1.16 0.53
C VAL A 91 1.77 -1.30 -0.94
N ARG A 92 2.76 -1.45 -1.85
CA ARG A 92 2.51 -1.61 -3.28
C ARG A 92 1.72 -2.88 -3.61
N LEU A 93 2.08 -4.01 -3.00
CA LEU A 93 1.34 -5.26 -3.17
C LEU A 93 -0.10 -5.15 -2.66
N CYS A 94 -0.33 -4.47 -1.53
CA CYS A 94 -1.69 -4.35 -1.01
C CYS A 94 -2.59 -3.43 -1.88
N PHE A 95 -2.01 -2.45 -2.56
CA PHE A 95 -2.73 -1.62 -3.54
C PHE A 95 -2.96 -2.33 -4.88
N PHE A 96 -2.07 -3.22 -5.31
CA PHE A 96 -2.19 -3.93 -6.59
C PHE A 96 -2.99 -5.25 -6.53
N LEU A 97 -2.98 -5.96 -5.40
CA LEU A 97 -3.57 -7.31 -5.31
C LEU A 97 -5.08 -7.30 -5.03
N LEU A 98 -5.58 -6.31 -4.28
CA LEU A 98 -7.02 -6.20 -4.00
C LEU A 98 -7.86 -5.97 -5.28
N PRO A 99 -7.46 -5.08 -6.21
CA PRO A 99 -8.17 -4.89 -7.45
C PRO A 99 -8.03 -6.11 -8.39
N PHE A 100 -6.87 -6.78 -8.38
CA PHE A 100 -6.62 -7.96 -9.21
C PHE A 100 -7.45 -9.18 -8.79
N PHE A 101 -7.62 -9.42 -7.48
CA PHE A 101 -8.45 -10.52 -6.99
C PHE A 101 -9.94 -10.32 -7.33
N PHE A 102 -10.44 -9.09 -7.17
CA PHE A 102 -11.80 -8.76 -7.57
C PHE A 102 -12.01 -8.95 -9.08
N PHE A 103 -11.05 -8.50 -9.88
CA PHE A 103 -11.06 -8.69 -11.33
C PHE A 103 -11.08 -10.18 -11.75
N LEU A 104 -10.24 -11.01 -11.11
CA LEU A 104 -10.19 -12.45 -11.40
C LEU A 104 -11.50 -13.14 -11.03
N SER A 105 -12.12 -12.77 -9.90
CA SER A 105 -13.42 -13.31 -9.48
C SER A 105 -14.54 -12.95 -10.47
N PHE A 106 -14.54 -11.71 -10.96
CA PHE A 106 -15.50 -11.25 -11.96
C PHE A 106 -15.30 -11.99 -13.29
N PHE A 107 -14.05 -12.17 -13.72
CA PHE A 107 -13.72 -12.88 -14.95
C PHE A 107 -14.13 -14.36 -14.91
N LEU A 108 -13.87 -15.05 -13.80
CA LEU A 108 -14.30 -16.44 -13.60
C LEU A 108 -15.82 -16.57 -13.61
N SER A 109 -16.54 -15.66 -12.95
CA SER A 109 -18.01 -15.66 -12.97
C SER A 109 -18.57 -15.42 -14.37
N PHE A 110 -17.95 -14.55 -15.15
CA PHE A 110 -18.37 -14.24 -16.52
C PHE A 110 -18.04 -15.37 -17.50
N PHE A 111 -16.89 -16.02 -17.32
CA PHE A 111 -16.50 -17.19 -18.11
C PHE A 111 -17.41 -18.39 -17.85
N ILE A 112 -17.80 -18.63 -16.60
CA ILE A 112 -18.79 -19.67 -16.26
C ILE A 112 -20.15 -19.35 -16.88
N PHE A 113 -20.61 -18.10 -16.80
CA PHE A 113 -21.86 -17.67 -17.46
C PHE A 113 -21.79 -17.86 -18.99
N TYR A 114 -20.67 -17.51 -19.60
CA TYR A 114 -20.43 -17.71 -21.03
C TYR A 114 -20.41 -19.20 -21.42
N LEU A 115 -19.76 -20.07 -20.63
CA LEU A 115 -19.74 -21.51 -20.89
C LEU A 115 -21.16 -22.08 -20.90
N ILE A 116 -22.02 -21.65 -19.98
CA ILE A 116 -23.42 -22.06 -19.89
C ILE A 116 -24.23 -21.53 -21.09
N LEU A 117 -23.99 -20.28 -21.51
CA LEU A 117 -24.71 -19.65 -22.62
C LEU A 117 -24.25 -20.14 -24.01
N SER A 118 -22.98 -20.54 -24.15
CA SER A 118 -22.39 -21.01 -25.41
C SER A 118 -22.95 -22.35 -25.88
N VAL A 119 -23.63 -23.08 -24.99
CA VAL A 119 -24.41 -24.29 -25.34
C VAL A 119 -25.72 -23.92 -26.06
N PHE A 120 -26.17 -22.66 -26.00
CA PHE A 120 -27.50 -22.23 -26.47
C PHE A 120 -27.50 -21.15 -27.58
N LEU A 121 -26.39 -20.48 -27.91
CA LEU A 121 -26.38 -19.44 -28.95
C LEU A 121 -25.16 -19.46 -29.87
N SER A 122 -25.42 -19.18 -31.16
CA SER A 122 -24.45 -19.18 -32.27
C SER A 122 -23.30 -18.17 -32.12
N PHE A 123 -22.21 -18.43 -32.85
CA PHE A 123 -20.88 -17.78 -32.88
C PHE A 123 -20.81 -16.23 -32.84
N TYR A 124 -21.89 -15.49 -33.06
CA TYR A 124 -21.88 -14.03 -33.11
C TYR A 124 -21.72 -13.33 -31.75
N PHE A 125 -22.00 -14.01 -30.64
CA PHE A 125 -21.94 -13.39 -29.31
C PHE A 125 -20.50 -13.26 -28.76
N LEU A 126 -19.55 -14.03 -29.31
CA LEU A 126 -18.16 -14.12 -28.82
C LEU A 126 -17.33 -12.84 -29.09
N SER A 127 -17.51 -12.20 -30.26
CA SER A 127 -16.73 -11.02 -30.66
C SER A 127 -17.10 -9.76 -29.86
N PHE A 128 -18.37 -9.63 -29.48
CA PHE A 128 -18.85 -8.51 -28.66
C PHE A 128 -18.32 -8.58 -27.23
N PHE A 129 -18.28 -9.78 -26.64
CA PHE A 129 -17.80 -9.97 -25.28
C PHE A 129 -16.29 -9.76 -25.14
N LEU A 130 -15.50 -10.20 -26.14
CA LEU A 130 -14.05 -10.02 -26.13
C LEU A 130 -13.64 -8.54 -26.21
N SER A 131 -14.38 -7.71 -26.96
CA SER A 131 -14.10 -6.28 -27.10
C SER A 131 -14.47 -5.48 -25.84
N LEU A 132 -15.58 -5.85 -25.19
CA LEU A 132 -15.98 -5.24 -23.91
C LEU A 132 -14.99 -5.60 -22.79
N PHE A 133 -14.48 -6.82 -22.79
CA PHE A 133 -13.46 -7.24 -21.83
C PHE A 133 -12.13 -6.50 -22.02
N LEU A 134 -11.65 -6.36 -23.27
CA LEU A 134 -10.41 -5.64 -23.56
C LEU A 134 -10.47 -4.16 -23.16
N SER A 135 -11.60 -3.50 -23.44
CA SER A 135 -11.80 -2.07 -23.14
C SER A 135 -11.89 -1.81 -21.64
N PHE A 136 -12.57 -2.68 -20.88
CA PHE A 136 -12.62 -2.59 -19.43
C PHE A 136 -11.24 -2.84 -18.79
N PHE A 137 -10.49 -3.83 -19.30
CA PHE A 137 -9.13 -4.12 -18.81
C PHE A 137 -8.16 -2.97 -19.07
N LEU A 138 -8.18 -2.37 -20.27
CA LEU A 138 -7.33 -1.21 -20.59
C LEU A 138 -7.64 0.00 -19.69
N SER A 139 -8.93 0.30 -19.48
CA SER A 139 -9.37 1.42 -18.65
C SER A 139 -8.95 1.27 -17.18
N PHE A 140 -9.05 0.05 -16.65
CA PHE A 140 -8.63 -0.28 -15.29
C PHE A 140 -7.11 -0.22 -15.12
N PHE A 141 -6.34 -0.75 -16.07
CA PHE A 141 -4.87 -0.70 -16.05
C PHE A 141 -4.37 0.76 -16.11
N LEU A 142 -4.95 1.57 -16.99
CA LEU A 142 -4.59 2.99 -17.11
C LEU A 142 -4.91 3.80 -15.83
N ARG A 143 -6.02 3.50 -15.15
CA ARG A 143 -6.38 4.17 -13.88
C ARG A 143 -5.46 3.79 -12.71
N THR A 144 -4.99 2.53 -12.65
CA THR A 144 -4.08 2.07 -11.58
C THR A 144 -2.65 2.57 -11.76
N CYS A 145 -2.22 2.81 -13.02
CA CYS A 145 -0.93 3.44 -13.31
C CYS A 145 -0.91 4.97 -13.04
N SER A 146 -2.07 5.62 -12.92
CA SER A 146 -2.17 7.09 -12.73
C SER A 146 -2.02 7.55 -11.26
N CYS A 147 -1.67 6.65 -10.33
CA CYS A 147 -1.41 7.01 -8.93
C CYS A 147 -0.06 7.73 -8.76
N SER A 148 -0.10 9.01 -9.12
CA SER A 148 0.49 10.18 -8.47
C SER A 148 1.94 10.07 -7.98
N SER A 149 2.80 10.69 -8.78
CA SER A 149 4.18 11.13 -8.55
C SER A 149 4.42 12.05 -7.34
N SER A 150 3.50 12.14 -6.38
CA SER A 150 3.48 13.20 -5.35
C SER A 150 4.04 12.77 -3.99
N VAL A 151 4.65 11.57 -3.88
CA VAL A 151 5.06 11.00 -2.57
C VAL A 151 6.52 11.34 -2.19
N PHE A 152 7.29 12.02 -3.04
CA PHE A 152 8.73 12.17 -2.81
C PHE A 152 9.22 13.50 -2.20
N THR A 153 8.36 14.50 -1.99
CA THR A 153 8.86 15.85 -1.61
C THR A 153 9.00 16.09 -0.10
N TYR A 154 8.63 15.15 0.78
CA TYR A 154 8.70 15.38 2.24
C TYR A 154 9.87 14.67 2.95
N LEU A 155 10.75 13.98 2.22
CA LEU A 155 11.88 13.25 2.83
C LEU A 155 13.17 14.10 2.96
N ILE A 156 13.12 15.42 2.70
CA ILE A 156 14.30 16.29 2.88
C ILE A 156 13.84 17.65 3.40
N ILE A 157 13.39 17.73 4.65
CA ILE A 157 13.52 18.97 5.45
C ILE A 157 13.76 18.59 6.92
N TYR A 158 15.02 18.30 7.23
CA TYR A 158 15.74 18.82 8.39
C TYR A 158 17.19 19.06 7.96
#